data_AF-A0A4C1Z5K7-F1
#
_entry.id   AF-A0A4C1Z5K7-F1
#
_cell.length_a   1.000
_cell.length_b   1.000
_cell.length_c   1.000
_cell.angle_alpha   90.00
_cell.angle_beta   90.00
_cell.angle_gamma   90.00
#
_symmetry.space_group_name_H-M   'P 1'
#
loop_
_entity.id
_entity.type
_entity.pdbx_description
1 polymer ?
#
loop_
_entity_poly.entity_id
_entity_poly.type
_entity_poly.pdbx_seq_one_letter_code
_entity_poly.pdbx_strand_id
1 'polypeptide(L)'
;MPVYFDHMAHSIDGFVVHSSGWATITKFVTEIDMTALEFSKPVINSRLHGVLSPKVVRSRARSRARALQREVKARVQEFLNKSWSDLIEEIKPSHKAFWKVTKALKSDGYIPIPPLKRPDNSVALDDTELAECLADSIETQCSHASPPHDIAHINRIEEEVFHKTSLEPNDGLTPVSLSEVQTLVKSLNTRKASGLDGISNNQMLFSASVELTGRDF
;
A
#
# COMPACT_ATOMS: atom_id res chain seq x y z
N MET A 1 13.91 -14.82 9.04
CA MET A 1 13.64 -15.59 7.81
C MET A 1 14.28 -14.85 6.65
N PRO A 2 15.14 -15.47 5.82
CA PRO A 2 15.72 -14.79 4.67
C PRO A 2 14.69 -14.81 3.52
N VAL A 3 14.28 -13.62 3.07
CA VAL A 3 13.35 -13.47 1.94
C VAL A 3 14.16 -13.70 0.66
N TYR A 4 13.94 -14.85 0.03
CA TYR A 4 14.63 -15.27 -1.18
C TYR A 4 13.94 -14.63 -2.39
N PHE A 5 14.49 -13.53 -2.90
CA PHE A 5 13.98 -12.81 -4.08
C PHE A 5 14.48 -13.45 -5.38
N ASP A 6 14.19 -14.73 -5.61
CA ASP A 6 14.70 -15.47 -6.77
C ASP A 6 13.92 -15.21 -8.07
N HIS A 7 12.91 -14.33 -8.04
CA HIS A 7 12.07 -14.03 -9.20
C HIS A 7 12.21 -12.60 -9.77
N MET A 8 13.07 -11.77 -9.19
CA MET A 8 13.24 -10.35 -9.57
C MET A 8 14.29 -10.12 -10.67
N ALA A 9 14.71 -11.17 -11.38
CA ALA A 9 15.84 -11.11 -12.33
C ALA A 9 15.47 -10.58 -13.73
N HIS A 10 14.17 -10.55 -14.09
CA HIS A 10 13.75 -10.24 -15.47
C HIS A 10 13.18 -8.82 -15.66
N SER A 11 12.74 -8.15 -14.59
CA SER A 11 12.10 -6.82 -14.67
C SER A 11 13.10 -5.66 -14.51
N ILE A 12 14.27 -5.94 -13.93
CA ILE A 12 15.32 -4.95 -13.61
C ILE A 12 16.23 -4.64 -14.82
N ASP A 13 16.12 -5.38 -15.92
CA ASP A 13 16.90 -5.11 -17.14
C ASP A 13 16.55 -3.73 -17.75
N GLY A 14 15.43 -3.10 -17.35
CA GLY A 14 15.08 -1.74 -17.77
C GLY A 14 15.62 -0.61 -16.88
N PHE A 15 15.78 -0.83 -15.57
CA PHE A 15 16.07 0.26 -14.63
C PHE A 15 17.56 0.45 -14.37
N VAL A 16 18.36 -0.62 -14.52
CA VAL A 16 19.79 -0.63 -14.17
C VAL A 16 20.70 -0.40 -15.39
N VAL A 17 20.13 -0.33 -16.60
CA VAL A 17 20.86 -0.08 -17.86
C VAL A 17 21.48 1.31 -17.96
N HIS A 18 21.09 2.28 -17.12
CA HIS A 18 21.64 3.64 -17.19
C HIS A 18 22.83 3.93 -16.27
N SER A 19 23.28 2.96 -15.47
CA SER A 19 24.54 3.13 -14.74
C SER A 19 25.71 2.66 -15.60
N SER A 20 26.68 3.52 -15.84
CA SER A 20 27.94 3.20 -16.52
C SER A 20 28.69 2.00 -15.92
N GLY A 21 28.39 1.67 -14.65
CA GLY A 21 28.88 0.48 -13.97
C GLY A 21 28.30 -0.83 -14.52
N TRP A 22 27.04 -0.87 -14.95
CA TRP A 22 26.41 -2.12 -15.39
C TRP A 22 26.90 -2.58 -16.76
N ALA A 23 27.12 -1.65 -17.69
CA ALA A 23 27.79 -1.93 -18.95
C ALA A 23 29.21 -2.49 -18.72
N THR A 24 29.91 -2.00 -17.69
CA THR A 24 31.25 -2.47 -17.32
C THR A 24 31.22 -3.86 -16.69
N ILE A 25 30.25 -4.14 -15.81
CA ILE A 25 30.08 -5.45 -15.17
C ILE A 25 29.68 -6.51 -16.20
N THR A 26 28.71 -6.24 -17.07
CA THR A 26 28.29 -7.18 -18.11
C THR A 26 29.40 -7.42 -19.13
N LYS A 27 30.15 -6.38 -19.50
CA LYS A 27 31.35 -6.52 -20.33
C LYS A 27 32.39 -7.41 -19.63
N PHE A 28 32.65 -7.22 -18.34
CA PHE A 28 33.61 -8.03 -17.58
C PHE A 28 33.17 -9.50 -17.45
N VAL A 29 31.89 -9.75 -17.19
CA VAL A 29 31.34 -11.12 -17.09
C VAL A 29 31.38 -11.83 -18.43
N THR A 30 31.00 -11.16 -19.53
CA THR A 30 31.05 -11.73 -20.88
C THR A 30 32.49 -11.93 -21.38
N GLU A 31 33.41 -11.04 -21.00
CA GLU A 31 34.84 -11.16 -21.30
C GLU A 31 35.49 -12.33 -20.53
N ILE A 32 35.09 -12.56 -19.27
CA ILE A 32 35.47 -13.77 -18.52
C ILE A 32 34.92 -15.04 -19.19
N ASP A 33 33.66 -15.05 -19.62
CA ASP A 33 33.05 -16.21 -20.28
C ASP A 33 33.71 -16.51 -21.65
N MET A 34 34.06 -15.47 -22.44
CA MET A 34 34.81 -15.65 -23.70
C MET A 34 36.24 -16.14 -23.47
N THR A 35 36.97 -15.58 -22.51
CA THR A 35 38.36 -15.99 -22.21
C THR A 35 38.42 -17.41 -21.64
N ALA A 36 37.44 -17.82 -20.84
CA ALA A 36 37.30 -19.21 -20.39
C ALA A 36 37.00 -20.19 -21.54
N LEU A 37 36.22 -19.75 -22.55
CA LEU A 37 35.97 -20.53 -23.75
C LEU A 37 37.23 -20.66 -24.62
N GLU A 38 38.02 -19.61 -24.79
CA GLU A 38 39.33 -19.64 -25.48
C GLU A 38 40.36 -20.53 -24.77
N PHE A 39 40.43 -20.47 -23.44
CA PHE A 39 41.30 -21.33 -22.62
C PHE A 39 41.00 -22.83 -22.78
N SER A 40 39.78 -23.16 -23.20
CA SER A 40 39.36 -24.54 -23.44
C SER A 40 39.74 -25.08 -24.83
N LYS A 41 40.11 -24.22 -25.78
CA LYS A 41 40.53 -24.61 -27.14
C LYS A 41 41.87 -25.37 -27.18
N PRO A 42 42.95 -25.00 -26.47
CA PRO A 42 44.22 -25.75 -26.53
C PRO A 42 44.15 -27.14 -25.88
N VAL A 43 43.22 -27.38 -24.94
CA VAL A 43 42.95 -28.72 -24.36
C VAL A 43 42.42 -29.71 -25.41
N ILE A 44 41.94 -29.23 -26.56
CA ILE A 44 41.52 -30.07 -27.70
C ILE A 44 42.72 -30.46 -28.57
N ASN A 45 43.83 -29.70 -28.55
CA ASN A 45 44.95 -29.88 -29.49
C ASN A 45 46.21 -30.54 -28.91
N SER A 46 46.37 -30.65 -27.58
CA SER A 46 47.50 -31.39 -27.00
C SER A 46 47.18 -32.87 -26.79
N ARG A 47 47.33 -33.66 -27.86
CA ARG A 47 47.89 -35.01 -27.68
C ARG A 47 49.28 -34.81 -27.08
N LEU A 48 49.52 -35.30 -25.86
CA LEU A 48 50.72 -36.04 -25.45
C LEU A 48 50.74 -36.20 -23.91
N HIS A 49 50.94 -37.45 -23.49
CA HIS A 49 51.27 -37.96 -22.14
C HIS A 49 50.21 -37.90 -21.02
N GLY A 50 49.54 -39.06 -20.82
CA GLY A 50 49.52 -39.75 -19.53
C GLY A 50 48.47 -39.37 -18.46
N VAL A 51 47.81 -40.43 -17.95
CA VAL A 51 47.14 -40.57 -16.63
C VAL A 51 45.61 -40.47 -16.56
N LEU A 52 44.87 -39.76 -17.43
CA LEU A 52 43.40 -39.79 -17.40
C LEU A 52 42.75 -39.71 -18.79
N SER A 53 41.69 -40.49 -19.03
CA SER A 53 40.93 -40.48 -20.29
C SER A 53 40.52 -39.05 -20.69
N PRO A 54 40.66 -38.63 -21.97
CA PRO A 54 40.35 -37.27 -22.41
C PRO A 54 38.93 -36.79 -22.05
N LYS A 55 37.97 -37.71 -22.00
CA LYS A 55 36.59 -37.45 -21.55
C LYS A 55 36.51 -37.07 -20.06
N VAL A 56 37.31 -37.72 -19.22
CA VAL A 56 37.35 -37.50 -17.77
C VAL A 56 38.05 -36.18 -17.44
N VAL A 57 39.17 -35.89 -18.10
CA VAL A 57 39.87 -34.59 -17.97
C VAL A 57 38.98 -33.43 -18.42
N ARG A 58 38.28 -33.59 -19.56
CA ARG A 58 37.32 -32.59 -20.08
C ARG A 58 36.10 -32.40 -19.18
N SER A 59 35.59 -33.48 -18.57
CA SER A 59 34.50 -33.39 -17.59
C SER A 59 34.93 -32.62 -16.34
N ARG A 60 36.14 -32.90 -15.84
CA ARG A 60 36.73 -32.25 -14.65
C ARG A 60 37.06 -30.77 -14.87
N ALA A 61 37.55 -30.40 -16.05
CA ALA A 61 37.80 -28.99 -16.39
C ALA A 61 36.47 -28.21 -16.49
N ARG A 62 35.45 -28.79 -17.14
CA ARG A 62 34.11 -28.18 -17.23
C ARG A 62 33.43 -28.05 -15.86
N SER A 63 33.57 -29.05 -14.98
CA SER A 63 32.98 -28.97 -13.64
C SER A 63 33.63 -27.87 -12.80
N ARG A 64 34.96 -27.72 -12.87
CA ARG A 64 35.69 -26.62 -12.22
C ARG A 64 35.30 -25.25 -12.75
N ALA A 65 35.20 -25.09 -14.07
CA ALA A 65 34.74 -23.84 -14.68
C ALA A 65 33.32 -23.48 -14.20
N ARG A 66 32.39 -24.45 -14.17
CA ARG A 66 31.03 -24.23 -13.63
C ARG A 66 31.02 -23.93 -12.13
N ALA A 67 31.93 -24.49 -11.35
CA ALA A 67 32.05 -24.19 -9.93
C ALA A 67 32.48 -22.73 -9.72
N LEU A 68 33.53 -22.30 -10.43
CA LEU A 68 34.01 -20.91 -10.39
C LEU A 68 32.95 -19.94 -10.90
N GLN A 69 32.23 -20.28 -11.97
CA GLN A 69 31.14 -19.45 -12.49
C GLN A 69 30.02 -19.28 -11.46
N ARG A 70 29.66 -20.35 -10.73
CA ARG A 70 28.68 -20.24 -9.63
C ARG A 70 29.20 -19.38 -8.50
N GLU A 71 30.47 -19.50 -8.14
CA GLU A 71 31.07 -18.70 -7.08
C GLU A 71 31.12 -17.21 -7.45
N VAL A 72 31.53 -16.88 -8.67
CA VAL A 72 31.51 -15.50 -9.17
C VAL A 72 30.09 -14.95 -9.17
N LYS A 73 29.11 -15.70 -9.70
CA LYS A 73 27.70 -15.29 -9.67
C LYS A 73 27.19 -15.08 -8.25
N ALA A 74 27.53 -15.97 -7.33
CA ALA A 74 27.14 -15.84 -5.92
C ALA A 74 27.72 -14.58 -5.28
N ARG A 75 29.02 -14.29 -5.50
CA ARG A 75 29.67 -13.09 -4.96
C ARG A 75 29.13 -11.80 -5.57
N VAL A 76 28.83 -11.79 -6.87
CA VAL A 76 28.19 -10.64 -7.53
C VAL A 76 26.79 -10.43 -6.96
N GLN A 77 26.01 -11.49 -6.79
CA GLN A 77 24.68 -11.39 -6.20
C GLN A 77 24.73 -10.90 -4.76
N GLU A 78 25.67 -11.39 -3.94
CA GLU A 78 25.87 -10.93 -2.57
C GLU A 78 26.23 -9.44 -2.52
N PHE A 79 27.14 -8.99 -3.39
CA PHE A 79 27.49 -7.58 -3.53
C PHE A 79 26.27 -6.72 -3.91
N LEU A 80 25.48 -7.15 -4.89
CA LEU A 80 24.26 -6.46 -5.30
C LEU A 80 23.24 -6.41 -4.15
N ASN A 81 22.99 -7.54 -3.49
CA ASN A 81 22.05 -7.61 -2.37
C ASN A 81 22.46 -6.69 -1.22
N LYS A 82 23.75 -6.64 -0.90
CA LYS A 82 24.29 -5.72 0.11
C LYS A 82 24.09 -4.27 -0.31
N SER A 83 24.46 -3.91 -1.54
CA SER A 83 24.27 -2.56 -2.07
C SER A 83 22.80 -2.13 -2.07
N TRP A 84 21.87 -3.07 -2.32
CA TRP A 84 20.43 -2.82 -2.20
C TRP A 84 19.99 -2.64 -0.76
N SER A 85 20.49 -3.46 0.17
CA SER A 85 20.20 -3.32 1.60
C SER A 85 20.62 -1.94 2.11
N ASP A 86 21.85 -1.53 1.79
CA ASP A 86 22.41 -0.23 2.18
C ASP A 86 21.55 0.93 1.61
N LEU A 87 21.18 0.84 0.33
CA LEU A 87 20.32 1.83 -0.33
C LEU A 87 18.94 1.93 0.35
N ILE A 88 18.32 0.80 0.70
CA ILE A 88 17.00 0.77 1.34
C ILE A 88 17.06 1.29 2.77
N GLU A 89 18.17 1.07 3.48
CA GLU A 89 18.39 1.62 4.82
C GLU A 89 18.61 3.14 4.81
N GLU A 90 19.30 3.66 3.79
CA GLU A 90 19.60 5.09 3.67
C GLU A 90 18.42 5.92 3.13
N ILE A 91 17.58 5.33 2.28
CA ILE A 91 16.53 6.07 1.56
C ILE A 91 15.36 6.45 2.48
N LYS A 92 15.27 7.74 2.81
CA LYS A 92 14.15 8.27 3.60
C LYS A 92 12.90 8.52 2.75
N PRO A 93 11.69 8.42 3.31
CA PRO A 93 10.43 8.72 2.59
C PRO A 93 10.34 10.15 2.02
N SER A 94 11.11 11.09 2.57
CA SER A 94 11.21 12.47 2.07
C SER A 94 12.04 12.59 0.78
N HIS A 95 12.83 11.58 0.43
CA HIS A 95 13.73 11.62 -0.71
C HIS A 95 12.99 11.27 -2.02
N LYS A 96 13.22 12.03 -3.09
CA LYS A 96 12.56 11.81 -4.39
C LYS A 96 12.82 10.42 -4.98
N ALA A 97 13.98 9.82 -4.70
CA ALA A 97 14.28 8.48 -5.18
C ALA A 97 13.43 7.39 -4.50
N PHE A 98 12.89 7.63 -3.29
CA PHE A 98 12.04 6.67 -2.57
C PHE A 98 10.83 6.29 -3.42
N TRP A 99 10.16 7.30 -3.97
CA TRP A 99 8.99 7.12 -4.83
C TRP A 99 9.33 6.46 -6.16
N LYS A 100 10.53 6.72 -6.71
CA LYS A 100 11.00 6.06 -7.93
C LYS A 100 11.21 4.56 -7.72
N VAL A 101 11.92 4.18 -6.65
CA VAL A 101 12.16 2.78 -6.27
C VAL A 101 10.84 2.07 -5.98
N THR A 102 9.96 2.69 -5.18
CA THR A 102 8.66 2.12 -4.83
C THR A 102 7.77 1.91 -6.05
N LYS A 103 7.80 2.85 -7.01
CA LYS A 103 7.03 2.72 -8.27
C LYS A 103 7.52 1.55 -9.12
N ALA A 104 8.83 1.37 -9.24
CA ALA A 104 9.42 0.25 -9.98
C ALA A 104 9.09 -1.11 -9.32
N LEU A 105 9.10 -1.18 -7.98
CA LEU A 105 8.73 -2.38 -7.24
C LEU A 105 7.24 -2.73 -7.41
N LYS A 106 6.36 -1.72 -7.49
CA LYS A 106 4.91 -1.94 -7.68
C LYS A 106 4.53 -2.41 -9.09
N SER A 107 5.35 -2.13 -10.11
CA SER A 107 5.09 -2.62 -11.46
C SER A 107 5.42 -4.11 -11.62
N ASP A 108 6.30 -4.65 -10.79
CA ASP A 108 6.65 -6.07 -10.80
C ASP A 108 5.61 -6.85 -9.97
N GLY A 109 4.64 -7.47 -10.65
CA GLY A 109 3.48 -8.08 -10.01
C GLY A 109 2.25 -7.18 -9.94
N TYR A 110 2.15 -6.16 -10.80
CA TYR A 110 0.91 -5.38 -10.96
C TYR A 110 -0.25 -6.33 -11.31
N ILE A 111 -1.10 -6.59 -10.32
CA ILE A 111 -2.40 -7.22 -10.54
C ILE A 111 -3.27 -6.11 -11.14
N PRO A 112 -3.74 -6.25 -12.38
CA PRO A 112 -4.66 -5.29 -12.96
C PRO A 112 -5.84 -5.13 -12.01
N ILE A 113 -6.15 -3.89 -11.61
CA ILE A 113 -7.39 -3.62 -10.91
C ILE A 113 -8.50 -4.18 -11.82
N PRO A 114 -9.32 -5.13 -11.35
CA PRO A 114 -10.39 -5.66 -12.16
C PRO A 114 -11.22 -4.50 -12.72
N PRO A 115 -11.61 -4.54 -14.00
CA PRO A 115 -12.47 -3.50 -14.55
C PRO A 115 -13.68 -3.31 -13.64
N LEU A 116 -14.04 -2.07 -13.34
CA LEU A 116 -15.33 -1.76 -12.72
C LEU A 116 -16.39 -2.27 -13.68
N LYS A 117 -17.06 -3.35 -13.29
CA LYS A 117 -18.10 -3.98 -14.10
C LYS A 117 -19.42 -3.36 -13.73
N ARG A 118 -20.20 -3.04 -14.76
CA ARG A 118 -21.63 -2.83 -14.60
C ARG A 118 -22.29 -4.12 -14.07
N PRO A 119 -23.47 -4.03 -13.43
CA PRO A 119 -24.24 -5.20 -13.01
C PRO A 119 -24.54 -6.20 -14.15
N ASP A 120 -24.53 -5.72 -15.39
CA ASP A 120 -24.74 -6.50 -16.62
C ASP A 120 -23.44 -7.07 -17.24
N ASN A 121 -22.30 -6.97 -16.54
CA ASN A 121 -20.96 -7.34 -17.00
C ASN A 121 -20.43 -6.57 -18.22
N SER A 122 -21.08 -5.48 -18.65
CA SER A 122 -20.55 -4.63 -19.71
C SER A 122 -19.37 -3.77 -19.21
N VAL A 123 -18.48 -3.42 -20.14
CA VAL A 123 -17.32 -2.55 -19.88
C VAL A 123 -17.74 -1.11 -20.20
N ALA A 124 -17.57 -0.19 -19.24
CA ALA A 124 -17.77 1.24 -19.47
C ALA A 124 -16.81 1.74 -20.57
N LEU A 125 -17.35 2.41 -21.59
CA LEU A 125 -16.59 2.86 -22.76
C LEU A 125 -16.16 4.32 -22.64
N ASP A 126 -16.82 5.11 -21.78
CA ASP A 126 -16.48 6.50 -21.51
C ASP A 126 -16.32 6.82 -20.02
N ASP A 127 -15.72 7.98 -19.72
CA ASP A 127 -15.43 8.43 -18.36
C ASP A 127 -16.70 8.70 -17.53
N THR A 128 -17.82 9.03 -18.18
CA THR A 128 -19.10 9.28 -17.51
C THR A 128 -19.71 7.96 -17.04
N GLU A 129 -19.73 6.96 -17.91
CA GLU A 129 -20.17 5.61 -17.59
C GLU A 129 -19.32 4.98 -16.48
N LEU A 130 -18.01 5.24 -16.48
CA LEU A 130 -17.10 4.77 -15.43
C LEU A 130 -17.42 5.40 -14.07
N ALA A 131 -17.74 6.70 -14.04
CA ALA A 131 -18.11 7.41 -12.82
C ALA A 131 -19.43 6.88 -12.24
N GLU A 132 -20.43 6.61 -13.09
CA GLU A 132 -21.68 5.97 -12.69
C GLU A 132 -21.44 4.57 -12.14
N CYS A 133 -20.64 3.75 -12.84
CA CYS A 133 -20.25 2.42 -12.37
C CYS A 133 -19.58 2.44 -10.99
N LEU A 134 -18.70 3.42 -10.77
CA LEU A 134 -18.01 3.60 -9.50
C LEU A 134 -19.00 4.01 -8.41
N ALA A 135 -19.93 4.91 -8.71
CA ALA A 135 -20.98 5.34 -7.79
C ALA A 135 -21.84 4.14 -7.38
N ASP A 136 -22.34 3.35 -8.33
CA ASP A 136 -23.14 2.14 -8.07
C ASP A 136 -22.36 1.10 -7.25
N SER A 137 -21.08 0.91 -7.55
CA SER A 137 -20.23 -0.03 -6.81
C SER A 137 -19.97 0.44 -5.37
N ILE A 138 -19.78 1.74 -5.15
CA ILE A 138 -19.62 2.32 -3.81
C ILE A 138 -20.95 2.26 -3.06
N GLU A 139 -22.06 2.61 -3.70
CA GLU A 139 -23.40 2.53 -3.14
C GLU A 139 -23.72 1.09 -2.73
N THR A 140 -23.41 0.09 -3.55
CA THR A 140 -23.62 -1.33 -3.22
C THR A 140 -22.76 -1.78 -2.05
N GLN A 141 -21.49 -1.35 -1.96
CA GLN A 141 -20.59 -1.71 -0.85
C GLN A 141 -20.92 -0.96 0.45
N CYS A 142 -21.43 0.26 0.35
CA CYS A 142 -21.82 1.12 1.45
C CYS A 142 -23.29 0.96 1.85
N SER A 143 -24.09 0.28 1.02
CA SER A 143 -25.40 -0.22 1.41
C SER A 143 -25.19 -1.11 2.60
N HIS A 144 -25.71 -0.68 3.75
CA HIS A 144 -25.59 -1.40 4.99
C HIS A 144 -26.02 -2.86 4.75
N ALA A 145 -25.04 -3.76 4.77
CA ALA A 145 -25.26 -5.05 5.39
C ALA A 145 -25.59 -4.72 6.84
N SER A 146 -26.85 -4.34 7.10
CA SER A 146 -27.38 -4.27 8.44
C SER A 146 -26.96 -5.58 9.07
N PRO A 147 -26.19 -5.56 10.18
CA PRO A 147 -26.01 -6.78 10.95
C PRO A 147 -27.41 -7.37 11.13
N PRO A 148 -27.59 -8.70 10.99
CA PRO A 148 -28.88 -9.31 11.25
C PRO A 148 -29.38 -8.71 12.55
N HIS A 149 -30.51 -8.00 12.47
CA HIS A 149 -31.05 -7.24 13.59
C HIS A 149 -31.02 -8.17 14.80
N ASP A 150 -30.13 -7.89 15.75
CA ASP A 150 -30.05 -8.71 16.95
C ASP A 150 -31.31 -8.38 17.74
N ILE A 151 -32.35 -9.18 17.51
CA ILE A 151 -33.68 -9.02 18.08
C ILE A 151 -33.55 -8.97 19.62
N ALA A 152 -32.59 -9.68 20.21
CA ALA A 152 -32.35 -9.62 21.64
C ALA A 152 -31.79 -8.27 22.09
N HIS A 153 -30.89 -7.67 21.31
CA HIS A 153 -30.38 -6.32 21.57
C HIS A 153 -31.45 -5.24 21.40
N ILE A 154 -32.30 -5.34 20.37
CA ILE A 154 -33.41 -4.42 20.13
C ILE A 154 -34.39 -4.48 21.30
N ASN A 155 -34.85 -5.67 21.67
CA ASN A 155 -35.76 -5.84 22.81
C ASN A 155 -35.14 -5.31 24.11
N ARG A 156 -33.83 -5.50 24.32
CA ARG A 156 -33.14 -4.97 25.51
C ARG A 156 -33.16 -3.44 25.54
N ILE A 157 -32.98 -2.77 24.41
CA ILE A 157 -33.06 -1.30 24.33
C ILE A 157 -34.49 -0.83 24.57
N GLU A 158 -35.48 -1.47 23.95
CA GLU A 158 -36.90 -1.10 24.13
C GLU A 158 -37.34 -1.25 25.58
N GLU A 159 -36.97 -2.35 26.24
CA GLU A 159 -37.23 -2.57 27.66
C GLU A 159 -36.48 -1.54 28.54
N GLU A 160 -35.22 -1.21 28.23
CA GLU A 160 -34.47 -0.20 29.00
C GLU A 160 -35.07 1.21 28.85
N VAL A 161 -35.51 1.57 27.64
CA VAL A 161 -36.22 2.84 27.39
C VAL A 161 -37.55 2.85 28.13
N PHE A 162 -38.33 1.77 28.07
CA PHE A 162 -39.60 1.65 28.78
C PHE A 162 -39.42 1.81 30.30
N HIS A 163 -38.43 1.13 30.88
CA HIS A 163 -38.10 1.25 32.30
C HIS A 163 -37.67 2.66 32.71
N LYS A 164 -36.87 3.34 31.87
CA LYS A 164 -36.45 4.73 32.14
C LYS A 164 -37.62 5.73 32.03
N THR A 165 -38.58 5.46 31.14
CA THR A 165 -39.76 6.33 30.93
C THR A 165 -40.83 6.10 32.00
N SER A 166 -40.89 4.89 32.58
CA SER A 166 -41.77 4.54 33.70
C SER A 166 -41.21 4.95 35.07
N LEU A 167 -39.95 5.34 35.16
CA LEU A 167 -39.38 5.89 36.38
C LEU A 167 -39.86 7.34 36.50
N GLU A 168 -40.42 7.70 37.66
CA GLU A 168 -40.69 9.10 37.98
C GLU A 168 -39.41 9.93 37.73
N PRO A 169 -39.52 11.11 37.12
CA PRO A 169 -38.38 12.00 36.97
C PRO A 169 -37.74 12.17 38.34
N ASN A 170 -36.49 11.75 38.49
CA ASN A 170 -35.78 12.05 39.73
C ASN A 170 -35.57 13.57 39.76
N ASP A 171 -36.47 14.28 40.44
CA ASP A 171 -36.47 15.73 40.69
C ASP A 171 -35.23 16.22 41.50
N GLY A 172 -34.25 15.35 41.74
CA GLY A 172 -33.00 15.67 42.42
C GLY A 172 -32.00 16.46 41.58
N LEU A 173 -32.33 16.80 40.33
CA LEU A 173 -31.52 17.69 39.52
C LEU A 173 -31.93 19.13 39.82
N THR A 174 -30.98 19.92 40.33
CA THR A 174 -31.16 21.37 40.44
C THR A 174 -31.53 21.93 39.07
N PRO A 175 -32.59 22.75 38.95
CA PRO A 175 -32.94 23.41 37.71
C PRO A 175 -31.72 24.08 37.08
N VAL A 176 -31.55 23.91 35.77
CA VAL A 176 -30.46 24.54 35.01
C VAL A 176 -30.51 26.05 35.25
N SER A 177 -29.38 26.62 35.69
CA SER A 177 -29.28 28.05 35.96
C SER A 177 -29.27 28.85 34.66
N LEU A 178 -29.88 30.04 34.68
CA LEU A 178 -29.83 30.99 33.57
C LEU A 178 -28.38 31.30 33.12
N SER A 179 -27.45 31.38 34.08
CA SER A 179 -26.03 31.64 33.81
C SER A 179 -25.33 30.50 33.05
N GLU A 180 -25.75 29.26 33.30
CA GLU A 180 -25.24 28.07 32.62
C GLU A 180 -25.64 28.09 31.15
N VAL A 181 -26.93 28.32 30.87
CA VAL A 181 -27.46 28.46 29.51
C VAL A 181 -26.78 29.61 28.77
N GLN A 182 -26.63 30.77 29.42
CA GLN A 182 -25.96 31.93 28.83
C GLN A 182 -24.49 31.64 28.45
N THR A 183 -23.78 30.86 29.26
CA THR A 183 -22.37 30.51 28.99
C THR A 183 -22.27 29.56 27.81
N LEU A 184 -23.14 28.54 27.75
CA LEU A 184 -23.17 27.57 26.66
C LEU A 184 -23.52 28.22 25.33
N VAL A 185 -24.56 29.05 25.30
CA VAL A 185 -24.99 29.81 24.13
C VAL A 185 -23.85 30.70 23.61
N LYS A 186 -23.18 31.46 24.49
CA LYS A 186 -22.04 32.32 24.11
C LYS A 186 -20.81 31.55 23.62
N SER A 187 -20.66 30.30 24.04
CA SER A 187 -19.54 29.43 23.64
C SER A 187 -19.71 28.81 22.24
N LEU A 188 -20.89 28.97 21.61
CA LEU A 188 -21.15 28.42 20.29
C LEU A 188 -20.23 29.01 19.22
N ASN A 189 -19.65 28.13 18.42
CA ASN A 189 -18.80 28.54 17.31
C ASN A 189 -19.65 28.87 16.07
N THR A 190 -19.70 30.14 15.69
CA THR A 190 -20.47 30.68 14.57
C THR A 190 -20.02 30.22 13.18
N ARG A 191 -18.85 29.55 13.10
CA ARG A 191 -18.31 29.00 11.84
C ARG A 191 -18.68 27.54 11.59
N LYS A 192 -19.36 26.88 12.54
CA LYS A 192 -19.86 25.51 12.31
C LYS A 192 -21.06 25.54 11.36
N ALA A 193 -21.13 24.54 10.49
CA ALA A 193 -22.27 24.33 9.61
C ALA A 193 -23.53 23.99 10.44
N SER A 194 -24.71 24.32 9.89
CA SER A 194 -25.99 23.96 10.49
C SER A 194 -26.16 22.44 10.58
N GLY A 195 -26.94 22.00 11.57
CA GLY A 195 -27.35 20.59 11.69
C GLY A 195 -28.43 20.21 10.69
N LEU A 196 -29.00 19.01 10.86
CA LEU A 196 -30.11 18.50 10.05
C LEU A 196 -31.38 19.37 10.17
N ASP A 197 -31.53 20.09 11.29
CA ASP A 197 -32.59 21.06 11.54
C ASP A 197 -32.45 22.37 10.74
N GLY A 198 -31.31 22.58 10.08
CA GLY A 198 -31.03 23.78 9.29
C GLY A 198 -30.74 25.04 10.13
N ILE A 199 -30.75 24.94 11.46
CA ILE A 199 -30.56 26.08 12.35
C ILE A 199 -29.06 26.35 12.52
N SER A 200 -28.64 27.58 12.21
CA SER A 200 -27.25 27.98 12.39
C SER A 200 -26.96 28.46 13.82
N ASN A 201 -25.72 28.31 14.27
CA ASN A 201 -25.29 28.83 15.58
C ASN A 201 -25.50 30.35 15.73
N ASN A 202 -25.47 31.10 14.62
CA ASN A 202 -25.79 32.52 14.62
C ASN A 202 -27.26 32.81 14.92
N GLN A 203 -28.17 32.01 14.35
CA GLN A 203 -29.61 32.16 14.61
C GLN A 203 -29.94 31.81 16.06
N MET A 204 -29.34 30.74 16.60
CA MET A 204 -29.51 30.36 18.00
C MET A 204 -28.97 31.42 18.97
N LEU A 205 -27.81 32.02 18.67
CA LEU A 205 -27.28 33.15 19.43
C LEU A 205 -28.23 34.35 19.42
N PHE A 206 -28.83 34.66 18.26
CA PHE A 206 -29.77 35.77 18.11
C PHE A 206 -31.07 35.52 18.87
N SER A 207 -31.69 34.35 18.72
CA SER A 207 -32.93 34.01 19.43
C SER A 207 -32.74 34.01 20.95
N ALA A 208 -31.66 33.36 21.43
CA ALA A 208 -31.34 33.35 22.85
C ALA A 208 -31.05 34.76 23.39
N SER A 209 -30.44 35.64 22.59
CA SER A 209 -30.22 37.03 23.01
C SER A 209 -31.52 37.81 23.17
N VAL A 210 -32.51 37.57 22.30
CA VAL A 210 -33.84 38.21 22.38
C VAL A 210 -34.58 37.72 23.63
N GLU A 211 -34.59 36.41 23.86
CA GLU A 211 -35.32 35.77 24.95
C GLU A 211 -34.70 36.03 26.33
N LEU A 212 -33.37 36.07 26.41
CA LEU A 212 -32.65 36.27 27.68
C LEU A 212 -32.48 37.73 28.08
N THR A 213 -32.67 38.69 27.18
CA THR A 213 -32.54 40.14 27.49
C THR A 213 -33.86 40.86 27.68
N GLY A 214 -35.00 40.15 27.63
CA GLY A 214 -36.32 40.71 27.96
C GLY A 214 -36.66 42.00 27.21
N ARG A 215 -36.16 42.14 25.98
CA ARG A 215 -36.43 43.32 25.15
C ARG A 215 -37.66 43.03 24.30
N ASP A 216 -38.82 43.26 24.91
CA ASP A 216 -40.07 43.43 24.18
C ASP A 216 -39.93 44.68 23.28
N PHE A 217 -40.24 44.53 21.99
CA PHE A 217 -40.42 45.66 21.08
C PHE A 217 -41.80 46.27 21.26
#